data_AF-A0A537HUR6-F1
#
_entry.id   AF-A0A537HUR6-F1
#
_cell.length_a   1.000
_cell.length_b   1.000
_cell.length_c   1.000
_cell.angle_alpha   90.00
_cell.angle_beta   90.00
_cell.angle_gamma   90.00
#
_symmetry.space_group_name_H-M   'P 1'
#
loop_
_entity.id
_entity.type
_entity.pdbx_description
1 polymer ?
#
loop_
_entity_poly.entity_id
_entity_poly.type
_entity_poly.pdbx_seq_one_letter_code
_entity_poly.pdbx_strand_id
1 'polypeptide(L)'
;MPFYYFAFSATMLVLIFIFIRAFILRKESFPVELFNEAQRNENNGYFEEAIISYESALHEAKKTVFLTELKYRIAGKLKVLNTILDYRRSMLFIRQK
;
A
#
# COMPACT_ATOMS: atom_id res chain seq x y z
N MET A 1 -6.08 -50.89 4.62
CA MET A 1 -6.70 -49.65 4.08
C MET A 1 -6.60 -48.42 5.01
N PRO A 2 -5.48 -48.12 5.72
CA PRO A 2 -5.30 -46.82 6.39
C PRO A 2 -4.52 -45.78 5.55
N PHE A 3 -3.74 -46.23 4.55
CA PHE A 3 -2.88 -45.37 3.72
C PHE A 3 -3.64 -44.25 2.99
N TYR A 4 -4.90 -44.49 2.60
CA TYR A 4 -5.72 -43.47 1.96
C TYR A 4 -6.01 -42.28 2.88
N TYR A 5 -6.27 -42.51 4.16
CA TYR A 5 -6.52 -41.45 5.13
C TYR A 5 -5.26 -40.60 5.37
N PHE A 6 -4.08 -41.22 5.37
CA PHE A 6 -2.80 -40.50 5.46
C PHE A 6 -2.49 -39.71 4.19
N ALA A 7 -2.77 -40.26 3.01
CA ALA A 7 -2.59 -39.53 1.75
C ALA A 7 -3.55 -38.34 1.65
N PHE A 8 -4.81 -38.51 2.05
CA PHE A 8 -5.81 -37.45 2.06
C PHE A 8 -5.50 -36.35 3.09
N SER A 9 -5.02 -36.70 4.28
CA SER A 9 -4.63 -35.70 5.27
C SER A 9 -3.39 -34.91 4.83
N ALA A 10 -2.41 -35.57 4.21
CA ALA A 10 -1.24 -34.91 3.65
C ALA A 10 -1.60 -33.91 2.53
N THR A 11 -2.48 -34.29 1.61
CA THR A 11 -2.93 -33.37 0.54
C THR A 11 -3.70 -32.18 1.10
N MET A 12 -4.56 -32.39 2.10
CA MET A 12 -5.26 -31.29 2.78
C MET A 12 -4.30 -30.32 3.46
N LEU A 13 -3.25 -30.80 4.13
CA LEU A 13 -2.24 -29.93 4.74
C LEU A 13 -1.48 -29.10 3.70
N VAL A 14 -1.14 -29.69 2.55
CA VAL A 14 -0.48 -28.96 1.45
C VAL A 14 -1.39 -27.85 0.91
N LEU A 15 -2.68 -28.15 0.70
CA LEU A 15 -3.65 -27.16 0.24
C LEU A 15 -3.78 -26.00 1.25
N ILE A 16 -3.92 -26.32 2.54
CA ILE A 16 -3.98 -25.30 3.62
C ILE A 16 -2.72 -24.42 3.61
N PHE A 17 -1.53 -25.03 3.48
CA PHE A 17 -0.28 -24.29 3.41
C PHE A 17 -0.23 -23.34 2.19
N ILE A 18 -0.68 -23.79 1.02
CA ILE A 18 -0.77 -22.96 -0.18
C ILE A 18 -1.73 -21.78 0.04
N PHE A 19 -2.90 -22.01 0.63
CA PHE A 19 -3.87 -20.95 0.94
C PHE A 19 -3.31 -19.91 1.91
N ILE A 20 -2.66 -20.35 2.99
CA ILE A 20 -2.03 -19.46 3.97
C ILE A 20 -0.95 -18.61 3.28
N ARG A 21 -0.08 -19.24 2.48
CA ARG A 21 0.98 -18.53 1.77
C ARG A 21 0.44 -17.50 0.78
N ALA A 22 -0.59 -17.87 0.00
CA ALA A 22 -1.24 -16.96 -0.93
C ALA A 22 -1.87 -15.76 -0.21
N PHE A 23 -2.49 -15.98 0.95
CA PHE A 23 -3.08 -14.92 1.76
C PHE A 23 -2.03 -13.95 2.32
N ILE A 24 -0.88 -14.47 2.77
CA ILE A 24 0.24 -13.64 3.24
C ILE A 24 0.79 -12.77 2.10
N LEU A 25 1.05 -13.37 0.93
CA LEU A 25 1.56 -12.63 -0.24
C LEU A 25 0.60 -11.53 -0.69
N ARG A 26 -0.71 -11.78 -0.66
CA ARG A 26 -1.73 -10.77 -1.01
C ARG A 26 -1.76 -9.59 -0.04
N LYS A 27 -1.49 -9.82 1.25
CA LYS A 27 -1.39 -8.73 2.23
C LYS A 27 -0.18 -7.83 1.98
N GLU A 28 0.92 -8.37 1.47
CA GLU A 28 2.10 -7.58 1.11
C GLU A 28 1.91 -6.81 -0.20
N SER A 29 1.09 -7.31 -1.13
CA SER A 29 0.82 -6.63 -2.40
C SER A 29 -0.12 -5.43 -2.26
N PHE A 30 -1.03 -5.44 -1.28
CA PHE A 30 -2.05 -4.39 -1.14
C PHE A 30 -1.50 -2.99 -0.85
N PRO A 31 -0.53 -2.78 0.06
CA PRO A 31 0.11 -1.47 0.24
C PRO A 31 0.85 -0.98 -1.00
N VAL A 32 1.41 -1.90 -1.80
CA VAL A 32 2.10 -1.58 -3.05
C VAL A 32 1.11 -1.14 -4.12
N GLU A 33 -0.06 -1.77 -4.18
CA GLU A 33 -1.14 -1.40 -5.10
C GLU A 33 -1.66 0.01 -4.82
N LEU A 34 -1.92 0.33 -3.55
CA LEU A 34 -2.29 1.69 -3.10
C LEU A 34 -1.20 2.72 -3.40
N PHE A 35 0.08 2.35 -3.24
CA PHE A 35 1.20 3.21 -3.60
C PHE A 35 1.22 3.52 -5.10
N ASN A 36 0.99 2.53 -5.95
CA ASN A 36 0.95 2.71 -7.40
C ASN A 36 -0.24 3.58 -7.83
N GLU A 37 -1.39 3.42 -7.19
CA GLU A 37 -2.55 4.29 -7.40
C GLU A 37 -2.24 5.74 -7.03
N ALA A 38 -1.62 5.96 -5.86
CA ALA A 38 -1.18 7.28 -5.43
C ALA A 38 -0.21 7.93 -6.43
N GLN A 39 0.74 7.16 -6.97
CA GLN A 39 1.64 7.64 -8.02
C GLN A 39 0.92 8.01 -9.32
N ARG A 40 -0.11 7.26 -9.72
CA ARG A 40 -0.93 7.62 -10.90
C ARG A 40 -1.67 8.93 -10.67
N ASN A 41 -2.27 9.11 -9.49
CA ASN A 41 -2.95 10.35 -9.13
C ASN A 41 -1.98 11.53 -9.10
N GLU A 42 -0.79 11.36 -8.52
CA GLU A 42 0.29 12.36 -8.51
C GLU A 42 0.70 12.76 -9.93
N ASN A 43 0.93 11.78 -10.82
CA ASN A 43 1.34 12.02 -12.21
C ASN A 43 0.25 12.71 -13.04
N ASN A 44 -1.02 12.48 -12.71
CA ASN A 44 -2.16 13.12 -13.36
C ASN A 44 -2.47 14.53 -12.79
N GLY A 45 -1.74 14.97 -11.76
CA GLY A 45 -1.95 16.27 -11.09
C GLY A 45 -3.09 16.28 -10.06
N TYR A 46 -3.67 15.13 -9.74
CA TYR A 46 -4.68 14.94 -8.70
C TYR A 46 -3.99 14.81 -7.33
N PHE A 47 -3.43 15.93 -6.84
CA PHE A 47 -2.56 15.94 -5.67
C PHE A 47 -3.30 15.65 -4.36
N GLU A 48 -4.54 16.11 -4.21
CA GLU A 48 -5.34 15.82 -3.02
C GLU A 48 -5.69 14.32 -2.94
N GLU A 49 -6.10 13.72 -4.06
CA GLU A 49 -6.39 12.29 -4.18
C GLU A 49 -5.13 11.44 -3.98
N ALA A 50 -3.99 11.90 -4.52
CA ALA A 50 -2.70 11.24 -4.32
C ALA A 50 -2.32 11.18 -2.83
N ILE A 51 -2.56 12.26 -2.06
CA ILE A 51 -2.30 12.28 -0.61
C ILE A 51 -3.16 11.24 0.10
N ILE A 52 -4.46 11.18 -0.18
CA ILE A 52 -5.38 10.21 0.44
C ILE A 52 -4.93 8.76 0.15
N SER A 53 -4.56 8.47 -1.10
CA SER A 53 -4.05 7.15 -1.49
C SER A 53 -2.71 6.82 -0.82
N TYR A 54 -1.78 7.79 -0.71
CA TYR A 54 -0.52 7.61 0.00
C TYR A 54 -0.73 7.39 1.51
N GLU A 55 -1.63 8.13 2.16
CA GLU A 55 -1.95 7.93 3.57
C GLU A 55 -2.54 6.55 3.83
N SER A 56 -3.44 6.10 2.96
CA SER A 56 -4.02 4.75 3.00
C SER A 56 -2.94 3.67 2.80
N ALA A 57 -2.05 3.86 1.82
CA ALA A 57 -0.90 2.99 1.59
C ALA A 57 0.01 2.91 2.83
N LEU A 58 0.26 4.04 3.50
CA LEU A 58 1.08 4.09 4.72
C LEU A 58 0.41 3.37 5.88
N HIS A 59 -0.91 3.55 6.04
CA HIS A 59 -1.70 2.88 7.07
C HIS A 59 -1.62 1.36 6.92
N GLU A 60 -1.79 0.84 5.70
CA GLU A 60 -1.69 -0.59 5.43
C GLU A 60 -0.24 -1.10 5.55
N ALA A 61 0.74 -0.36 5.03
CA ALA A 61 2.15 -0.72 5.15
C ALA A 61 2.58 -0.83 6.61
N LYS A 62 2.07 0.03 7.51
CA LYS A 62 2.34 -0.01 8.96
C LYS A 62 1.88 -1.31 9.64
N LYS A 63 0.87 -2.00 9.10
CA LYS A 63 0.41 -3.30 9.61
C LYS A 63 1.42 -4.44 9.34
N THR A 64 2.40 -4.20 8.48
CA THR A 64 3.45 -5.16 8.12
C THR A 64 4.82 -4.66 8.60
N VAL A 65 5.67 -5.54 9.12
CA VAL A 65 7.03 -5.15 9.57
C VAL A 65 8.01 -5.05 8.39
N PHE A 66 7.77 -5.82 7.33
CA PHE A 66 8.71 -5.99 6.22
C PHE A 66 8.73 -4.85 5.19
N LEU A 67 7.73 -3.96 5.17
CA LEU A 67 7.61 -2.88 4.18
C LEU A 67 8.27 -1.56 4.61
N THR A 68 9.38 -1.61 5.34
CA THR A 68 10.04 -0.42 5.91
C THR A 68 10.47 0.58 4.84
N GLU A 69 11.07 0.13 3.73
CA GLU A 69 11.46 1.01 2.63
C GLU A 69 10.25 1.72 2.00
N LEU A 70 9.16 0.98 1.79
CA LEU A 70 7.92 1.53 1.24
C LEU A 70 7.34 2.62 2.17
N LYS A 71 7.34 2.39 3.48
CA LYS A 71 6.90 3.41 4.46
C LYS A 71 7.71 4.70 4.36
N TYR A 72 9.05 4.59 4.26
CA TYR A 72 9.92 5.75 4.11
C TYR A 72 9.66 6.50 2.81
N ARG A 73 9.50 5.78 1.70
CA ARG A 73 9.15 6.37 0.40
C ARG A 73 7.81 7.11 0.46
N ILE A 74 6.78 6.50 1.03
CA ILE A 74 5.46 7.13 1.19
C ILE A 74 5.54 8.38 2.05
N ALA A 75 6.23 8.32 3.20
CA ALA A 75 6.39 9.48 4.08
C ALA A 75 7.10 10.65 3.39
N GLY A 76 8.14 10.36 2.59
CA GLY A 76 8.82 11.36 1.77
C GLY A 76 7.88 12.01 0.75
N LYS A 77 7.10 11.20 0.03
CA LYS A 77 6.10 11.67 -0.95
C LYS A 77 5.04 12.57 -0.32
N LEU A 78 4.47 12.17 0.83
CA LEU A 78 3.49 12.97 1.56
C LEU A 78 4.05 14.33 1.98
N LYS A 79 5.30 14.39 2.45
CA LYS A 79 5.94 15.66 2.83
C LYS A 79 6.06 16.62 1.64
N VAL A 80 6.50 16.10 0.50
CA VAL A 80 6.63 16.89 -0.73
C VAL A 80 5.26 17.39 -1.21
N LEU A 81 4.26 16.52 -1.30
CA LEU A 81 2.92 16.88 -1.77
C LEU A 81 2.25 17.93 -0.88
N ASN A 82 2.32 17.77 0.44
CA ASN A 82 1.79 18.76 1.37
C ASN A 82 2.49 20.13 1.22
N THR A 83 3.81 20.13 1.04
CA THR A 83 4.58 21.37 0.81
C THR A 83 4.14 22.06 -0.48
N ILE A 84 3.89 21.30 -1.56
CA ILE A 84 3.41 21.83 -2.83
C ILE A 84 2.03 22.46 -2.67
N LEU A 85 1.10 21.79 -1.97
CA LEU A 85 -0.25 22.32 -1.73
C LEU A 85 -0.22 23.59 -0.87
N ASP A 86 0.61 23.61 0.18
CA ASP A 86 0.78 24.79 1.02
C ASP A 86 1.32 25.97 0.22
N TYR A 87 2.35 25.75 -0.61
CA TYR A 87 2.90 26.77 -1.49
C TYR A 87 1.86 27.30 -2.49
N ARG A 88 1.07 26.39 -3.10
CA ARG A 88 -0.01 26.77 -4.02
C ARG A 88 -1.06 27.64 -3.32
N ARG A 89 -1.44 27.31 -2.09
CA ARG A 89 -2.37 28.12 -1.29
C ARG A 89 -1.79 29.49 -0.96
N SER A 90 -0.52 29.57 -0.56
CA SER A 90 0.15 30.86 -0.29
C SER A 90 0.23 31.74 -1.54
N MET A 91 0.52 31.17 -2.70
CA MET A 91 0.53 31.90 -3.98
C MET A 91 -0.86 32.43 -4.36
N LEU A 92 -1.91 31.65 -4.16
CA LEU A 92 -3.29 32.10 -4.38
C LEU A 92 -3.66 33.27 -3.47
N PHE A 93 -3.22 33.25 -2.20
CA PHE A 93 -3.45 34.34 -1.26
C PHE A 93 -2.75 35.64 -1.69
N ILE A 94 -1.52 35.56 -2.19
CA ILE A 94 -0.76 36.73 -2.65
C ILE A 94 -1.42 37.35 -3.90
N ARG A 95 -2.00 36.54 -4.78
CA ARG A 95 -2.64 37.02 -6.02
C ARG A 95 -3.99 37.72 -5.80
N GLN A 96 -4.59 37.59 -4.62
CA GLN A 96 -5.88 38.23 -4.28
C GLN A 96 -5.74 39.53 -3.48
N LYS A 97 -4.51 39.98 -3.20
CA LYS A 97 -4.21 41.32 -2.66
C LYS A 97 -3.79 42.28 -3.78
#